data_AF-A0A2I4AKY6-F1
#
_entry.id   AF-A0A2I4AKY6-F1
#
_cell.length_a   1.000
_cell.length_b   1.000
_cell.length_c   1.000
_cell.angle_alpha   90.00
_cell.angle_beta   90.00
_cell.angle_gamma   90.00
#
_symmetry.space_group_name_H-M   'P 1'
#
loop_
_entity.id
_entity.type
_entity.pdbx_description
1 polymer ?
#
loop_
_entity_poly.entity_id
_entity_poly.type
_entity_poly.pdbx_seq_one_letter_code
_entity_poly.pdbx_strand_id
1 'polypeptide(L)'
;MAQWQDLLKLDSVLQNQVRQLYEGRFPKEIRHWACYWIESQDWDSAAANENAARTCFNSLLTYLEEQWNCSVQENNILQAPDYRSMKDYLMQQFQDDCVNLARILSDCLKWEKEILDSVAATQSCNNQSVMPQTWRDMDSKVSELKSKISELKKEIKMQEGLNEKLDYIQKTWQNKVEQIIELAQIKPGLMEEECLKQAMFITQEKQTLLQQLVELLNQTAETVATLIDVKLREWKYRQKLACIGGPVDTSLELLQKWITAVAEVLLGVRDQLQKLQDQNNKYSSTDASNLSASITEIDKFVLLLITKLLTK
;
A
#
# COMPACT_ATOMS: atom_id res chain seq x y z
N MET A 1 14.33 26.59 0.63
CA MET A 1 14.27 25.27 1.30
C MET A 1 15.64 24.64 1.17
N ALA A 2 16.04 23.77 2.10
CA ALA A 2 17.33 23.09 1.99
C ALA A 2 17.28 22.04 0.87
N GLN A 3 18.35 21.93 0.08
CA GLN A 3 18.56 20.89 -0.93
C GLN A 3 18.31 19.50 -0.34
N TRP A 4 18.73 19.27 0.90
CA TRP A 4 18.48 18.02 1.62
C TRP A 4 16.99 17.69 1.78
N GLN A 5 16.16 18.69 2.05
CA GLN A 5 14.72 18.48 2.22
C GLN A 5 14.04 18.11 0.91
N ASP A 6 14.56 18.62 -0.21
CA ASP A 6 14.04 18.27 -1.52
C ASP A 6 14.47 16.86 -1.93
N LEU A 7 15.67 16.40 -1.52
CA LEU A 7 16.09 15.01 -1.67
C LEU A 7 15.25 14.02 -0.85
N LEU A 8 14.84 14.40 0.37
CA LEU A 8 13.98 13.56 1.22
C LEU A 8 12.56 13.38 0.65
N LYS A 9 12.14 14.22 -0.29
CA LYS A 9 10.85 14.09 -1.00
C LYS A 9 10.95 13.20 -2.24
N LEU A 10 12.15 12.81 -2.66
CA LEU A 10 12.36 11.95 -3.82
C LEU A 10 11.95 10.51 -3.55
N ASP A 11 11.67 9.77 -4.63
CA ASP A 11 11.29 8.36 -4.58
C ASP A 11 12.38 7.45 -3.98
N SER A 12 11.97 6.29 -3.48
CA SER A 12 12.83 5.34 -2.75
C SER A 12 14.09 4.91 -3.51
N VAL A 13 14.03 4.86 -4.85
CA VAL A 13 15.19 4.52 -5.70
C VAL A 13 16.26 5.61 -5.66
N LEU A 14 15.85 6.87 -5.74
CA LEU A 14 16.76 8.02 -5.68
C LEU A 14 17.26 8.23 -4.25
N GLN A 15 16.43 7.98 -3.24
CA GLN A 15 16.88 7.96 -1.85
C GLN A 15 17.92 6.86 -1.59
N ASN A 16 17.85 5.71 -2.27
CA ASN A 16 18.88 4.69 -2.19
C ASN A 16 20.19 5.13 -2.87
N GLN A 17 20.12 5.88 -3.98
CA GLN A 17 21.31 6.50 -4.59
C GLN A 17 21.95 7.53 -3.65
N VAL A 18 21.14 8.38 -3.01
CA VAL A 18 21.61 9.31 -1.97
C VAL A 18 22.23 8.54 -0.79
N ARG A 19 21.63 7.42 -0.36
CA ARG A 19 22.18 6.59 0.72
C ARG A 19 23.56 6.03 0.38
N GLN A 20 23.74 5.52 -0.84
CA GLN A 20 25.02 5.00 -1.32
C GLN A 20 26.09 6.08 -1.43
N LEU A 21 25.72 7.33 -1.72
CA LEU A 21 26.63 8.47 -1.76
C LEU A 21 27.30 8.72 -0.41
N TYR A 22 26.53 8.62 0.67
CA TYR A 22 26.99 8.90 2.04
C TYR A 22 27.64 7.69 2.73
N GLU A 23 27.41 6.47 2.23
CA GLU A 23 27.93 5.24 2.81
C GLU A 23 29.47 5.23 2.80
N GLY A 24 30.07 5.25 3.99
CA GLY A 24 31.52 5.25 4.19
C GLY A 24 32.26 6.56 3.90
N ARG A 25 31.56 7.64 3.50
CA ARG A 25 32.18 8.95 3.20
C ARG A 25 31.90 10.01 4.25
N PHE A 26 30.63 10.24 4.58
CA PHE A 26 30.22 11.27 5.53
C PHE A 26 28.94 10.85 6.27
N PRO A 27 28.82 11.04 7.59
CA PRO A 27 27.62 10.64 8.32
C PRO A 27 26.37 11.40 7.85
N LYS A 28 25.35 10.64 7.47
CA LYS A 28 24.05 11.19 7.03
C LYS A 28 23.35 11.97 8.14
N GLU A 29 23.62 11.61 9.40
CA GLU A 29 23.05 12.26 10.57
C GLU A 29 23.51 13.72 10.65
N ILE A 30 24.81 13.97 10.46
CA ILE A 30 25.38 15.32 10.44
C ILE A 30 24.85 16.09 9.23
N ARG A 31 24.79 15.45 8.05
CA ARG A 31 24.22 16.05 6.84
C ARG A 31 22.76 16.47 7.03
N HIS A 32 21.97 15.65 7.74
CA HIS A 32 20.55 15.89 7.98
C HIS A 32 20.31 17.05 8.95
N TRP A 33 20.99 17.04 10.10
CA TRP A 33 20.76 18.05 11.13
C TRP A 33 21.42 19.39 10.82
N ALA A 34 22.57 19.39 10.15
CA ALA A 34 23.26 20.62 9.74
C ALA A 34 22.95 21.03 8.29
N CYS A 35 21.87 20.52 7.67
CA CYS A 35 21.61 20.69 6.24
C CYS A 35 21.61 22.15 5.77
N TYR A 36 20.87 23.02 6.45
CA TYR A 36 20.81 24.45 6.13
C TYR A 36 22.17 25.14 6.26
N TRP A 37 22.92 24.80 7.30
CA TRP A 37 24.21 25.41 7.55
C TRP A 37 25.24 24.95 6.50
N ILE A 38 25.33 23.64 6.26
CA ILE A 38 26.25 23.06 5.27
C ILE A 38 25.99 23.66 3.88
N GLU A 39 24.73 23.77 3.46
CA GLU A 39 24.39 24.31 2.14
C GLU A 39 24.65 25.81 1.97
N SER A 40 24.81 26.55 3.08
CA SER A 40 25.13 27.99 3.05
C SER A 40 26.61 28.30 2.80
N GLN A 41 27.49 27.30 2.92
CA GLN A 41 28.94 27.47 2.81
C GLN A 41 29.45 27.17 1.39
N ASP A 42 30.48 27.89 0.97
CA ASP A 42 31.17 27.65 -0.30
C ASP A 42 32.27 26.59 -0.15
N TRP A 43 31.86 25.32 -0.25
CA TRP A 43 32.77 24.18 -0.12
C TRP A 43 33.75 24.04 -1.30
N ASP A 44 33.44 24.61 -2.47
CA ASP A 44 34.33 24.59 -3.63
C ASP A 44 35.57 25.45 -3.38
N SER A 45 35.35 26.67 -2.90
CA SER A 45 36.44 27.56 -2.48
C SER A 45 37.20 27.00 -1.27
N ALA A 46 36.49 26.35 -0.34
CA ALA A 46 37.11 25.71 0.83
C ALA A 46 38.00 24.52 0.44
N ALA A 47 37.60 23.70 -0.54
CA ALA A 47 38.40 22.56 -1.01
C ALA A 47 39.70 22.98 -1.73
N ALA A 48 39.76 24.22 -2.25
CA ALA A 48 40.93 24.77 -2.93
C ALA A 48 41.90 25.51 -1.99
N ASN A 49 41.47 25.89 -0.78
CA ASN A 49 42.26 26.69 0.15
C ASN A 49 42.22 26.12 1.57
N GLU A 50 43.37 25.70 2.09
CA GLU A 50 43.51 25.09 3.42
C GLU A 50 43.02 26.01 4.56
N ASN A 51 43.29 27.31 4.49
CA ASN A 51 42.83 28.26 5.51
C ASN A 51 41.31 28.44 5.47
N ALA A 52 40.72 28.40 4.28
CA ALA A 52 39.27 28.46 4.10
C ALA A 52 38.61 27.18 4.62
N ALA A 53 39.16 26.01 4.29
CA ALA A 53 38.73 24.72 4.85
C ALA A 53 38.78 24.69 6.38
N ARG A 54 39.89 25.18 6.97
CA ARG A 54 40.06 25.25 8.44
C ARG A 54 39.03 26.16 9.08
N THR A 55 38.74 27.31 8.44
CA THR A 55 37.73 28.26 8.92
C THR A 55 36.33 27.66 8.83
N CYS A 56 35.96 27.03 7.72
CA CYS A 56 34.67 26.34 7.56
C CYS A 56 34.53 25.19 8.56
N PHE A 57 35.57 24.40 8.78
CA PHE A 57 35.57 23.31 9.77
C PHE A 57 35.33 23.84 11.19
N ASN A 58 36.08 24.86 11.62
CA ASN A 58 35.89 25.46 12.94
C ASN A 58 34.49 26.05 13.10
N SER A 59 33.97 26.73 12.08
CA SER A 59 32.61 27.27 12.10
C SER A 59 31.54 26.19 12.19
N LEU A 60 31.74 25.01 11.56
CA LEU A 60 30.85 23.86 11.69
C LEU A 60 30.85 23.31 13.13
N LEU A 61 32.01 23.23 13.77
CA LEU A 61 32.11 22.80 15.16
C LEU A 61 31.40 23.78 16.10
N THR A 62 31.60 25.09 15.92
CA THR A 62 30.90 26.13 16.69
C THR A 62 29.38 26.03 16.50
N TYR A 63 28.91 25.82 15.27
CA TYR A 63 27.50 25.63 14.99
C TYR A 63 26.90 24.44 15.76
N LEU A 64 27.58 23.29 15.77
CA LEU A 64 27.12 22.12 16.53
C LEU A 64 27.12 22.36 18.05
N GLU A 65 28.08 23.12 18.57
CA GLU A 65 28.08 23.54 19.99
C GLU A 65 26.93 24.48 20.32
N GLU A 66 26.60 25.42 19.44
CA GLU A 66 25.45 26.31 19.61
C GLU A 66 24.13 25.54 19.60
N GLN A 67 23.94 24.60 18.67
CA GLN A 67 22.74 23.75 18.63
C GLN A 67 22.61 22.87 19.88
N TRP A 68 23.73 22.36 20.40
CA TRP A 68 23.76 21.68 21.69
C TRP A 68 23.32 22.61 22.82
N ASN A 69 23.89 23.82 22.91
CA ASN A 69 23.56 24.79 23.96
C ASN A 69 22.08 25.20 23.93
N CYS A 70 21.49 25.42 22.75
CA CYS A 70 20.06 25.67 22.59
C CYS A 70 19.23 24.48 23.10
N SER A 71 19.62 23.24 22.77
CA SER A 71 18.94 22.03 23.24
C SER A 71 18.97 21.86 24.76
N VAL A 72 20.08 22.28 25.41
CA VAL A 72 20.19 22.33 26.88
C VAL A 72 19.29 23.41 27.47
N GLN A 73 19.26 24.61 26.89
CA GLN A 73 18.44 25.72 27.36
C GLN A 73 16.93 25.41 27.26
N GLU A 74 16.52 24.68 26.23
CA GLU A 74 15.13 24.26 26.01
C GLU A 74 14.72 23.00 26.79
N ASN A 75 15.61 22.43 27.62
CA ASN A 75 15.41 21.15 28.34
C ASN A 75 15.08 19.94 27.44
N ASN A 76 15.46 19.99 26.16
CA ASN A 76 15.14 18.95 25.17
C ASN A 76 16.26 17.92 24.96
N ILE A 77 17.16 17.76 25.92
CA ILE A 77 18.40 16.96 25.80
C ILE A 77 18.14 15.50 25.36
N LEU A 78 17.01 14.90 25.75
CA LEU A 78 16.67 13.51 25.41
C LEU A 78 16.02 13.35 24.02
N GLN A 79 15.42 14.42 23.48
CA GLN A 79 14.78 14.40 22.16
C GLN A 79 15.67 15.03 21.08
N ALA A 80 16.60 15.90 21.49
CA ALA A 80 17.58 16.50 20.62
C ALA A 80 18.59 15.46 20.12
N PRO A 81 19.10 15.62 18.90
CA PRO A 81 20.20 14.81 18.39
C PRO A 81 21.44 14.93 19.27
N ASP A 82 22.27 13.89 19.26
CA ASP A 82 23.54 13.91 19.96
C ASP A 82 24.59 14.74 19.19
N TYR A 83 24.42 16.06 19.22
CA TYR A 83 25.34 17.04 18.62
C TYR A 83 26.77 16.90 19.17
N ARG A 84 26.92 16.42 20.41
CA ARG A 84 28.23 16.20 21.03
C ARG A 84 28.97 15.05 20.37
N SER A 85 28.31 13.90 20.19
CA SER A 85 28.89 12.78 19.44
C SER A 85 29.21 13.13 17.99
N MET A 86 28.37 13.95 17.34
CA MET A 86 28.63 14.44 15.98
C MET A 86 29.90 15.31 15.91
N LYS A 87 30.06 16.22 16.88
CA LYS A 87 31.24 17.08 16.99
C LYS A 87 32.51 16.26 17.24
N ASP A 88 32.46 15.32 18.18
CA ASP A 88 33.59 14.45 18.52
C ASP A 88 34.02 13.61 17.31
N TYR A 89 33.07 13.09 16.53
CA TYR A 89 33.36 12.38 15.27
C TYR A 89 34.09 13.27 14.25
N LEU A 90 33.61 14.50 14.04
CA LEU A 90 34.24 15.43 13.09
C LEU A 90 35.66 15.79 13.50
N MET A 91 35.90 15.99 14.79
CA MET A 91 37.24 16.22 15.32
C MET A 91 38.15 15.01 15.09
N GLN A 92 37.70 13.80 15.36
CA GLN A 92 38.53 12.60 15.18
C GLN A 92 38.88 12.31 13.71
N GLN A 93 37.98 12.59 12.77
CA GLN A 93 38.15 12.19 11.37
C GLN A 93 38.74 13.28 10.47
N PHE A 94 38.53 14.57 10.80
CA PHE A 94 38.84 15.68 9.89
C PHE A 94 39.66 16.82 10.51
N GLN A 95 40.06 16.71 11.78
CA GLN A 95 40.90 17.74 12.42
C GLN A 95 42.28 17.87 11.78
N ASP A 96 42.86 16.80 11.27
CA ASP A 96 44.18 16.83 10.64
C ASP A 96 44.12 17.11 9.12
N ASP A 97 42.96 16.90 8.49
CA ASP A 97 42.74 17.16 7.06
C ASP A 97 41.35 17.76 6.79
N CYS A 98 41.21 19.06 7.11
CA CYS A 98 39.97 19.80 6.88
C CYS A 98 39.67 19.99 5.39
N VAL A 99 40.70 19.95 4.53
CA VAL A 99 40.55 20.09 3.08
C VAL A 99 39.83 18.88 2.50
N ASN A 100 40.12 17.67 3.03
CA ASN A 100 39.39 16.47 2.65
C ASN A 100 37.91 16.53 3.03
N LEU A 101 37.55 17.07 4.19
CA LEU A 101 36.15 17.31 4.54
C LEU A 101 35.47 18.24 3.54
N ALA A 102 36.12 19.37 3.20
CA ALA A 102 35.57 20.32 2.24
C ALA A 102 35.37 19.71 0.86
N ARG A 103 36.31 18.85 0.42
CA ARG A 103 36.19 18.08 -0.82
C ARG A 103 35.02 17.11 -0.79
N ILE A 104 34.91 16.30 0.27
CA ILE A 104 33.80 15.35 0.44
C ILE A 104 32.45 16.07 0.41
N LEU A 105 32.32 17.21 1.11
CA LEU A 105 31.08 17.98 1.14
C LEU A 105 30.78 18.66 -0.20
N SER A 106 31.78 19.23 -0.87
CA SER A 106 31.63 19.78 -2.24
C SER A 106 31.15 18.70 -3.21
N ASP A 107 31.81 17.54 -3.22
CA ASP A 107 31.42 16.42 -4.07
C ASP A 107 29.99 15.98 -3.75
N CYS A 108 29.68 15.70 -2.48
CA CYS A 108 28.34 15.25 -2.08
C CYS A 108 27.25 16.24 -2.51
N LEU A 109 27.44 17.55 -2.30
CA LEU A 109 26.45 18.57 -2.69
C LEU A 109 26.28 18.68 -4.20
N LYS A 110 27.35 18.51 -4.99
CA LYS A 110 27.28 18.48 -6.46
C LYS A 110 26.52 17.26 -6.96
N TRP A 111 26.85 16.08 -6.44
CA TRP A 111 26.16 14.83 -6.79
C TRP A 111 24.67 14.87 -6.41
N GLU A 112 24.34 15.39 -5.23
CA GLU A 112 22.95 15.63 -4.84
C GLU A 112 22.22 16.56 -5.82
N LYS A 113 22.89 17.62 -6.28
CA LYS A 113 22.33 18.57 -7.25
C LYS A 113 22.16 17.93 -8.63
N GLU A 114 23.10 17.11 -9.06
CA GLU A 114 22.97 16.31 -10.29
C GLU A 114 21.78 15.35 -10.22
N ILE A 115 21.53 14.72 -9.07
CA ILE A 115 20.35 13.88 -8.85
C ILE A 115 19.08 14.72 -9.01
N LEU A 116 19.00 15.89 -8.37
CA LEU A 116 17.84 16.79 -8.49
C LEU A 116 17.64 17.32 -9.91
N ASP A 117 18.72 17.68 -10.59
CA ASP A 117 18.69 18.16 -11.98
C ASP A 117 18.29 17.04 -12.94
N SER A 118 18.71 15.79 -12.69
CA SER A 118 18.26 14.63 -13.47
C SER A 118 16.75 14.39 -13.31
N VAL A 119 16.21 14.61 -12.11
CA VAL A 119 14.77 14.53 -11.83
C VAL A 119 14.03 15.65 -12.57
N ALA A 120 14.53 16.89 -12.49
CA ALA A 120 13.93 18.04 -13.16
C ALA A 120 13.95 17.91 -14.69
N ALA A 121 15.05 17.42 -15.27
CA ALA A 121 15.18 17.15 -16.71
C ALA A 121 14.24 16.03 -17.17
N THR A 122 14.05 15.00 -16.33
CA THR A 122 13.09 13.91 -16.60
C THR A 122 11.64 14.40 -16.51
N GLN A 123 11.34 15.36 -15.64
CA GLN A 123 10.01 15.98 -15.50
C GLN A 123 9.60 16.84 -16.71
N SER A 124 10.55 17.44 -17.46
CA SER A 124 10.22 18.21 -18.67
C SER A 124 9.90 17.35 -19.90
N CYS A 125 10.22 16.06 -19.89
CA CYS A 125 9.97 15.10 -20.99
C CYS A 125 8.95 14.02 -20.62
N ASN A 126 8.67 13.79 -19.34
CA ASN A 126 7.76 12.74 -18.89
C ASN A 126 6.87 13.23 -17.75
N ASN A 127 5.62 13.50 -18.06
CA ASN A 127 4.52 13.31 -17.11
C ASN A 127 4.38 11.82 -16.77
N GLN A 128 5.35 11.22 -16.09
CA GLN A 128 5.22 9.88 -15.52
C GLN A 128 5.96 9.81 -14.19
N SER A 129 5.17 9.73 -13.12
CA SER A 129 5.58 9.35 -11.77
C SER A 129 6.52 8.13 -11.80
N VAL A 130 7.45 8.05 -10.85
CA VAL A 130 8.57 7.06 -10.78
C VAL A 130 8.13 5.66 -10.34
N MET A 131 6.83 5.39 -10.25
CA MET A 131 6.36 4.01 -10.40
C MET A 131 6.41 3.63 -11.89
N PRO A 132 7.03 2.49 -12.28
CA PRO A 132 6.80 1.93 -13.61
C PRO A 132 5.29 1.94 -13.88
N GLN A 133 4.83 2.44 -15.03
CA GLN A 133 3.38 2.53 -15.31
C GLN A 133 2.68 1.20 -14.99
N THR A 134 3.34 0.08 -15.31
CA THR A 134 2.88 -1.28 -14.98
C THR A 134 2.65 -1.56 -13.49
N TRP A 135 3.36 -0.89 -12.58
CA TRP A 135 3.19 -1.02 -11.13
C TRP A 135 2.05 -0.12 -10.62
N ARG A 136 1.86 1.09 -11.19
CA ARG A 136 0.65 1.89 -10.92
C ARG A 136 -0.60 1.18 -11.41
N ASP A 137 -0.55 0.63 -12.62
CA ASP A 137 -1.67 -0.12 -13.20
C ASP A 137 -1.99 -1.34 -12.32
N MET A 138 -0.98 -2.02 -11.79
CA MET A 138 -1.18 -3.14 -10.86
C MET A 138 -1.79 -2.68 -9.53
N ASP A 139 -1.25 -1.63 -8.92
CA ASP A 139 -1.76 -1.11 -7.65
C ASP A 139 -3.20 -0.59 -7.79
N SER A 140 -3.51 0.04 -8.93
CA SER A 140 -4.87 0.47 -9.29
C SER A 140 -5.81 -0.72 -9.47
N LYS A 141 -5.42 -1.76 -10.23
CA LYS A 141 -6.21 -2.99 -10.38
C LYS A 141 -6.49 -3.67 -9.05
N VAL A 142 -5.46 -3.85 -8.22
CA VAL A 142 -5.59 -4.48 -6.88
C VAL A 142 -6.49 -3.67 -5.97
N SER A 143 -6.40 -2.33 -6.01
CA SER A 143 -7.26 -1.43 -5.23
C SER A 143 -8.71 -1.46 -5.71
N GLU A 144 -8.93 -1.55 -7.03
CA GLU A 144 -10.25 -1.69 -7.62
C GLU A 144 -10.92 -3.00 -7.20
N LEU A 145 -10.20 -4.12 -7.24
CA LEU A 145 -10.69 -5.42 -6.76
C LEU A 145 -11.09 -5.36 -5.29
N LYS A 146 -10.29 -4.68 -4.45
CA LYS A 146 -10.59 -4.45 -3.02
C LYS A 146 -11.86 -3.60 -2.82
N SER A 147 -12.06 -2.58 -3.65
CA SER A 147 -13.28 -1.77 -3.61
C SER A 147 -14.50 -2.60 -3.99
N LYS A 148 -14.43 -3.34 -5.11
CA LYS A 148 -15.51 -4.18 -5.62
C LYS A 148 -15.96 -5.24 -4.59
N ILE A 149 -15.02 -5.96 -3.96
CA ILE A 149 -15.40 -6.93 -2.92
C ILE A 149 -16.04 -6.27 -1.70
N SER A 150 -15.62 -5.05 -1.36
CA SER A 150 -16.17 -4.29 -0.23
C SER A 150 -17.59 -3.78 -0.52
N GLU A 151 -17.87 -3.43 -1.77
CA GLU A 151 -19.20 -3.06 -2.25
C GLU A 151 -20.14 -4.26 -2.27
N LEU A 152 -19.71 -5.39 -2.85
CA LEU A 152 -20.48 -6.64 -2.85
C LEU A 152 -20.81 -7.13 -1.43
N LYS A 153 -19.88 -6.97 -0.47
CA LYS A 153 -20.13 -7.24 0.95
C LYS A 153 -21.29 -6.43 1.54
N LYS A 154 -21.43 -5.17 1.13
CA LYS A 154 -22.52 -4.30 1.59
C LYS A 154 -23.84 -4.71 0.94
N GLU A 155 -23.81 -5.01 -0.35
CA GLU A 155 -24.99 -5.43 -1.12
C GLU A 155 -25.57 -6.75 -0.59
N ILE A 156 -24.73 -7.75 -0.35
CA ILE A 156 -25.14 -9.02 0.25
C ILE A 156 -25.77 -8.80 1.63
N LYS A 157 -25.20 -7.90 2.45
CA LYS A 157 -25.75 -7.56 3.77
C LYS A 157 -27.11 -6.85 3.68
N MET A 158 -27.32 -6.00 2.68
CA MET A 158 -28.62 -5.37 2.44
C MET A 158 -29.66 -6.42 2.03
N GLN A 159 -29.25 -7.33 1.14
CA GLN A 159 -30.07 -8.45 0.69
C GLN A 159 -30.42 -9.42 1.84
N GLU A 160 -29.53 -9.65 2.81
CA GLU A 160 -29.83 -10.36 4.06
C GLU A 160 -30.98 -9.69 4.82
N GLY A 161 -30.90 -8.37 5.00
CA GLY A 161 -31.93 -7.60 5.69
C GLY A 161 -33.28 -7.62 4.98
N LEU A 162 -33.32 -7.65 3.64
CA LEU A 162 -34.56 -7.85 2.88
C LEU A 162 -35.15 -9.24 3.11
N ASN A 163 -34.31 -10.27 3.14
CA ASN A 163 -34.72 -11.64 3.37
C ASN A 163 -35.26 -11.85 4.80
N GLU A 164 -34.64 -11.24 5.81
CA GLU A 164 -35.13 -11.24 7.19
C GLU A 164 -36.48 -10.53 7.34
N LYS A 165 -36.67 -9.39 6.65
CA LYS A 165 -37.96 -8.69 6.63
C LYS A 165 -39.06 -9.54 6.01
N LEU A 166 -38.77 -10.22 4.89
CA LEU A 166 -39.73 -11.10 4.22
C LEU A 166 -40.12 -12.26 5.14
N ASP A 167 -39.15 -12.93 5.76
CA ASP A 167 -39.39 -14.03 6.69
C ASP A 167 -40.18 -13.59 7.93
N TYR A 168 -39.90 -12.39 8.46
CA TYR A 168 -40.69 -11.82 9.55
C TYR A 168 -42.15 -11.58 9.14
N ILE A 169 -42.38 -11.00 7.96
CA ILE A 169 -43.73 -10.77 7.43
C ILE A 169 -44.47 -12.09 7.24
N GLN A 170 -43.81 -13.08 6.65
CA GLN A 170 -44.40 -14.40 6.38
C GLN A 170 -44.76 -15.14 7.68
N LYS A 171 -43.87 -15.16 8.68
CA LYS A 171 -44.13 -15.76 10.01
C LYS A 171 -45.23 -15.03 10.77
N THR A 172 -45.20 -13.69 10.78
CA THR A 172 -46.23 -12.88 11.44
C THR A 172 -47.59 -13.11 10.80
N TRP A 173 -47.63 -13.27 9.48
CA TRP A 173 -48.85 -13.55 8.74
C TRP A 173 -49.34 -14.98 8.96
N GLN A 174 -48.47 -15.99 8.91
CA GLN A 174 -48.81 -17.38 9.25
C GLN A 174 -49.41 -17.50 10.66
N ASN A 175 -48.77 -16.88 11.67
CA ASN A 175 -49.29 -16.87 13.03
C ASN A 175 -50.67 -16.20 13.13
N LYS A 176 -50.91 -15.12 12.38
CA LYS A 176 -52.22 -14.46 12.32
C LYS A 176 -53.26 -15.31 11.61
N VAL A 177 -52.88 -15.98 10.52
CA VAL A 177 -53.78 -16.90 9.80
C VAL A 177 -54.14 -18.10 10.67
N GLU A 178 -53.19 -18.71 11.37
CA GLU A 178 -53.45 -19.78 12.35
C GLU A 178 -54.38 -19.33 13.48
N GLN A 179 -54.25 -18.09 13.97
CA GLN A 179 -55.16 -17.52 14.97
C GLN A 179 -56.55 -17.15 14.41
N ILE A 180 -56.68 -16.89 13.10
CA ILE A 180 -57.90 -16.37 12.45
C ILE A 180 -58.65 -17.44 11.64
N ILE A 181 -58.09 -18.64 11.45
CA ILE A 181 -58.81 -19.80 10.89
C ILE A 181 -60.09 -20.12 11.70
N GLU A 182 -60.22 -19.67 12.95
CA GLU A 182 -61.48 -19.72 13.71
C GLU A 182 -62.55 -18.69 13.27
N LEU A 183 -62.19 -17.59 12.61
CA LEU A 183 -63.08 -16.48 12.27
C LEU A 183 -62.82 -15.98 10.83
N ALA A 184 -63.43 -16.68 9.88
CA ALA A 184 -63.35 -16.47 8.44
C ALA A 184 -63.58 -15.01 7.99
N GLN A 185 -62.52 -14.24 7.68
CA GLN A 185 -62.65 -12.97 6.91
C GLN A 185 -61.35 -12.31 6.39
N ILE A 186 -60.25 -13.03 6.17
CA ILE A 186 -59.09 -12.48 5.45
C ILE A 186 -59.05 -13.04 4.03
N LYS A 187 -58.68 -12.23 3.02
CA LYS A 187 -58.37 -12.68 1.66
C LYS A 187 -56.89 -13.10 1.60
N PRO A 188 -56.55 -14.39 1.79
CA PRO A 188 -55.16 -14.82 1.89
C PRO A 188 -54.35 -14.62 0.60
N GLY A 189 -55.00 -14.71 -0.56
CA GLY A 189 -54.31 -14.71 -1.86
C GLY A 189 -53.52 -13.44 -2.20
N LEU A 190 -53.96 -12.25 -1.77
CA LEU A 190 -53.26 -11.00 -2.12
C LEU A 190 -51.92 -10.83 -1.38
N MET A 191 -51.86 -11.28 -0.12
CA MET A 191 -50.62 -11.20 0.68
C MET A 191 -49.61 -12.25 0.23
N GLU A 192 -50.10 -13.44 -0.09
CA GLU A 192 -49.30 -14.54 -0.62
C GLU A 192 -48.70 -14.19 -1.99
N GLU A 193 -49.48 -13.52 -2.86
CA GLU A 193 -49.01 -12.99 -4.14
C GLU A 193 -47.90 -11.93 -3.96
N GLU A 194 -48.05 -11.02 -2.99
CA GLU A 194 -47.04 -9.98 -2.73
C GLU A 194 -45.74 -10.57 -2.13
N CYS A 195 -45.86 -11.56 -1.25
CA CYS A 195 -44.69 -12.29 -0.71
C CYS A 195 -43.97 -13.07 -1.81
N LEU A 196 -44.71 -13.69 -2.74
CA LEU A 196 -44.12 -14.37 -3.90
C LEU A 196 -43.39 -13.38 -4.82
N LYS A 197 -43.97 -12.20 -5.10
CA LYS A 197 -43.30 -11.15 -5.88
C LYS A 197 -42.00 -10.70 -5.22
N GLN A 198 -42.02 -10.45 -3.91
CA GLN A 198 -40.83 -10.05 -3.16
C GLN A 198 -39.77 -11.17 -3.11
N ALA A 199 -40.17 -12.43 -3.00
CA ALA A 199 -39.26 -13.58 -3.02
C ALA A 199 -38.62 -13.78 -4.40
N MET A 200 -39.37 -13.60 -5.49
CA MET A 200 -38.84 -13.62 -6.85
C MET A 200 -37.82 -12.49 -7.06
N PHE A 201 -38.12 -11.28 -6.58
CA PHE A 201 -37.19 -10.14 -6.64
C PHE A 201 -35.87 -10.45 -5.92
N ILE A 202 -35.93 -10.95 -4.67
CA ILE A 202 -34.75 -11.32 -3.89
C ILE A 202 -33.93 -12.42 -4.59
N THR A 203 -34.60 -13.39 -5.23
CA THR A 203 -33.93 -14.47 -5.96
C THR A 203 -33.19 -13.93 -7.19
N GLN A 204 -33.81 -13.01 -7.93
CA GLN A 204 -33.18 -12.34 -9.07
C GLN A 204 -31.98 -11.47 -8.65
N GLU A 205 -32.10 -10.76 -7.54
CA GLU A 205 -31.03 -9.94 -6.96
C GLU A 205 -29.84 -10.83 -6.53
N LYS A 206 -30.11 -11.97 -5.86
CA LYS A 206 -29.09 -12.99 -5.54
C LYS A 206 -28.37 -13.52 -6.77
N GLN A 207 -29.09 -13.76 -7.85
CA GLN A 207 -28.49 -14.23 -9.10
C GLN A 207 -27.58 -13.16 -9.73
N THR A 208 -27.99 -11.89 -9.65
CA THR A 208 -27.18 -10.76 -10.10
C THR A 208 -25.90 -10.61 -9.27
N LEU A 209 -26.02 -10.72 -7.94
CA LEU A 209 -24.88 -10.73 -7.02
C LEU A 209 -23.89 -11.87 -7.32
N LEU A 210 -24.41 -13.06 -7.62
CA LEU A 210 -23.59 -14.21 -7.98
C LEU A 210 -22.85 -13.99 -9.30
N GLN A 211 -23.49 -13.37 -10.30
CA GLN A 211 -22.82 -12.98 -11.54
C GLN A 211 -21.69 -11.97 -11.31
N GLN A 212 -21.92 -10.96 -10.46
CA GLN A 212 -20.90 -9.98 -10.10
C GLN A 212 -19.72 -10.61 -9.35
N LEU A 213 -19.98 -11.59 -8.48
CA LEU A 213 -18.92 -12.37 -7.81
C LEU A 213 -18.09 -13.19 -8.80
N VAL A 214 -18.73 -13.80 -9.81
CA VAL A 214 -18.02 -14.53 -10.89
C VAL A 214 -17.16 -13.58 -11.72
N GLU A 215 -17.69 -12.42 -12.08
CA GLU A 215 -16.93 -11.41 -12.83
C GLU A 215 -15.71 -10.92 -12.04
N LEU A 216 -15.90 -10.59 -10.76
CA LEU A 216 -14.82 -10.21 -9.85
C LEU A 216 -13.77 -11.32 -9.74
N LEU A 217 -14.20 -12.58 -9.67
CA LEU A 217 -13.31 -13.73 -9.59
C LEU A 217 -12.48 -13.91 -10.86
N ASN A 218 -13.08 -13.71 -12.04
CA ASN A 218 -12.37 -13.74 -13.32
C ASN A 218 -11.33 -12.62 -13.43
N GLN A 219 -11.69 -11.39 -13.03
CA GLN A 219 -10.75 -10.26 -12.97
C GLN A 219 -9.61 -10.52 -11.98
N THR A 220 -9.93 -11.15 -10.84
CA THR A 220 -8.95 -11.57 -9.84
C THR A 220 -8.03 -12.65 -10.42
N ALA A 221 -8.56 -13.62 -11.16
CA ALA A 221 -7.77 -14.68 -11.80
C ALA A 221 -6.75 -14.13 -12.82
N GLU A 222 -7.15 -13.16 -13.65
CA GLU A 222 -6.25 -12.46 -14.58
C GLU A 222 -5.15 -11.70 -13.83
N THR A 223 -5.52 -11.03 -12.74
CA THR A 223 -4.60 -10.30 -11.88
C THR A 223 -3.60 -11.25 -11.21
N VAL A 224 -4.06 -12.40 -10.70
CA VAL A 224 -3.22 -13.47 -10.14
C VAL A 224 -2.24 -14.00 -11.18
N ALA A 225 -2.70 -14.25 -12.41
CA ALA A 225 -1.83 -14.69 -13.50
C ALA A 225 -0.73 -13.64 -13.79
N THR A 226 -1.10 -12.37 -13.89
CA THR A 226 -0.12 -11.29 -14.11
C THR A 226 0.88 -11.17 -12.95
N LEU A 227 0.41 -11.31 -11.72
CA LEU A 227 1.22 -11.22 -10.51
C LEU A 227 2.24 -12.37 -10.40
N ILE A 228 1.80 -13.61 -10.64
CA ILE A 228 2.65 -14.82 -10.54
C ILE A 228 3.53 -14.98 -11.78
N ASP A 229 2.94 -14.87 -12.97
CA ASP A 229 3.64 -15.19 -14.22
C ASP A 229 4.49 -14.02 -14.72
N VAL A 230 4.20 -12.77 -14.37
CA VAL A 230 5.02 -11.64 -14.82
C VAL A 230 5.83 -11.09 -13.65
N LYS A 231 5.16 -10.54 -12.63
CA LYS A 231 5.82 -9.76 -11.58
C LYS A 231 6.71 -10.59 -10.65
N LEU A 232 6.27 -11.79 -10.25
CA LEU A 232 7.10 -12.69 -9.44
C LEU A 232 8.31 -13.22 -10.22
N ARG A 233 8.17 -13.51 -11.53
CA ARG A 233 9.31 -13.92 -12.38
C ARG A 233 10.31 -12.79 -12.58
N GLU A 234 9.84 -11.57 -12.84
CA GLU A 234 10.68 -10.36 -12.90
C GLU A 234 11.46 -10.16 -11.59
N TRP A 235 10.78 -10.32 -10.44
CA TRP A 235 11.44 -10.23 -9.14
C TRP A 235 12.47 -11.35 -8.92
N LYS A 236 12.16 -12.62 -9.24
CA LYS A 236 13.11 -13.74 -9.15
C LYS A 236 14.35 -13.51 -10.03
N TYR A 237 14.18 -12.89 -11.20
CA TYR A 237 15.31 -12.50 -12.05
C TYR A 237 16.16 -11.39 -11.42
N ARG A 238 15.52 -10.33 -10.90
CA ARG A 238 16.22 -9.25 -10.16
C ARG A 238 16.99 -9.80 -8.95
N GLN A 239 16.43 -10.75 -8.22
CA GLN A 239 17.10 -11.41 -7.10
C GLN A 239 18.38 -12.12 -7.54
N LYS A 240 18.34 -12.86 -8.67
CA LYS A 240 19.55 -13.51 -9.23
C LYS A 240 20.62 -12.49 -9.60
N LEU A 241 20.22 -11.37 -10.20
CA LEU A 241 21.14 -10.28 -10.54
C LEU A 241 21.75 -9.63 -9.30
N ALA A 242 20.98 -9.47 -8.22
CA ALA A 242 21.53 -8.99 -6.95
C ALA A 242 22.52 -9.97 -6.33
N CYS A 243 22.27 -11.28 -6.42
CA CYS A 243 23.19 -12.31 -5.92
C CYS A 243 24.56 -12.32 -6.63
N ILE A 244 24.65 -11.82 -7.87
CA ILE A 244 25.92 -11.65 -8.60
C ILE A 244 26.54 -10.25 -8.40
N GLY A 245 26.03 -9.46 -7.44
CA GLY A 245 26.54 -8.12 -7.11
C GLY A 245 25.90 -6.97 -7.89
N GLY A 246 24.79 -7.20 -8.59
CA GLY A 246 24.07 -6.14 -9.31
C GLY A 246 23.34 -5.17 -8.35
N PRO A 247 23.39 -3.85 -8.59
CA PRO A 247 22.70 -2.86 -7.77
C PRO A 247 21.20 -2.79 -8.13
N VAL A 248 20.46 -3.85 -7.81
CA VAL A 248 19.03 -3.98 -8.13
C VAL A 248 18.22 -4.08 -6.85
N ASP A 249 17.10 -3.36 -6.78
CA ASP A 249 16.19 -3.47 -5.65
C ASP A 249 15.49 -4.84 -5.64
N THR A 250 15.72 -5.59 -4.56
CA THR A 250 15.14 -6.91 -4.28
C THR A 250 14.03 -6.85 -3.24
N SER A 251 13.56 -5.65 -2.86
CA SER A 251 12.46 -5.51 -1.91
C SER A 251 11.24 -6.35 -2.32
N LEU A 252 10.69 -7.08 -1.35
CA LEU A 252 9.47 -7.88 -1.52
C LEU A 252 8.21 -7.10 -1.13
N GLU A 253 8.34 -5.93 -0.53
CA GLU A 253 7.24 -5.20 0.12
C GLU A 253 6.05 -4.96 -0.81
N LEU A 254 6.30 -4.53 -2.05
CA LEU A 254 5.24 -4.24 -3.02
C LEU A 254 4.57 -5.53 -3.53
N LEU A 255 5.37 -6.57 -3.79
CA LEU A 255 4.85 -7.86 -4.21
C LEU A 255 4.03 -8.51 -3.07
N GLN A 256 4.51 -8.43 -1.83
CA GLN A 256 3.81 -8.89 -0.64
C GLN A 256 2.50 -8.11 -0.45
N LYS A 257 2.52 -6.79 -0.61
CA LYS A 257 1.31 -5.94 -0.56
C LYS A 257 0.27 -6.42 -1.57
N TRP A 258 0.65 -6.65 -2.82
CA TRP A 258 -0.27 -7.10 -3.86
C TRP A 258 -0.77 -8.53 -3.66
N ILE A 259 0.13 -9.48 -3.35
CA ILE A 259 -0.25 -10.88 -3.08
C ILE A 259 -1.22 -10.94 -1.89
N THR A 260 -0.91 -10.23 -0.80
CA THR A 260 -1.76 -10.19 0.39
C THR A 260 -3.12 -9.59 0.07
N ALA A 261 -3.14 -8.47 -0.67
CA ALA A 261 -4.39 -7.82 -1.06
C ALA A 261 -5.27 -8.71 -1.96
N VAL A 262 -4.67 -9.42 -2.91
CA VAL A 262 -5.39 -10.37 -3.79
C VAL A 262 -5.88 -11.58 -3.00
N ALA A 263 -5.08 -12.09 -2.06
CA ALA A 263 -5.49 -13.18 -1.16
C ALA A 263 -6.70 -12.77 -0.30
N GLU A 264 -6.69 -11.54 0.25
CA GLU A 264 -7.83 -10.98 0.99
C GLU A 264 -9.09 -10.86 0.13
N VAL A 265 -8.96 -10.49 -1.15
CA VAL A 265 -10.09 -10.45 -2.10
C VAL A 265 -10.65 -11.86 -2.32
N LEU A 266 -9.80 -12.86 -2.60
CA LEU A 266 -10.22 -14.25 -2.80
C LEU A 266 -10.92 -14.83 -1.56
N LEU A 267 -10.36 -14.61 -0.37
CA LEU A 267 -10.99 -15.00 0.89
C LEU A 267 -12.30 -14.26 1.13
N GLY A 268 -12.36 -12.98 0.75
CA GLY A 268 -13.58 -12.18 0.79
C GLY A 268 -14.69 -12.76 -0.09
N VAL A 269 -14.36 -13.15 -1.33
CA VAL A 269 -15.30 -13.79 -2.26
C VAL A 269 -15.81 -15.10 -1.66
N ARG A 270 -14.94 -15.92 -1.08
CA ARG A 270 -15.31 -17.17 -0.42
C ARG A 270 -16.28 -16.96 0.75
N ASP A 271 -16.01 -16.00 1.63
CA ASP A 271 -16.90 -15.65 2.74
C ASP A 271 -18.29 -15.18 2.24
N GLN A 272 -18.31 -14.41 1.14
CA GLN A 272 -19.57 -13.96 0.53
C GLN A 272 -20.36 -15.11 -0.10
N LEU A 273 -19.70 -16.06 -0.76
CA LEU A 273 -20.33 -17.25 -1.30
C LEU A 273 -20.95 -18.12 -0.20
N GLN A 274 -20.24 -18.30 0.92
CA GLN A 274 -20.76 -19.04 2.07
C GLN A 274 -22.01 -18.35 2.65
N LYS A 275 -21.99 -17.03 2.81
CA LYS A 275 -23.16 -16.26 3.27
C LYS A 275 -24.36 -16.41 2.33
N LEU A 276 -24.14 -16.28 1.02
CA LEU A 276 -25.20 -16.50 0.03
C LEU A 276 -25.75 -17.94 0.09
N GLN A 277 -24.90 -18.93 0.33
CA GLN A 277 -25.33 -20.32 0.52
C GLN A 277 -26.16 -20.50 1.79
N ASP A 278 -25.73 -19.93 2.91
CA ASP A 278 -26.44 -20.02 4.19
C ASP A 278 -27.82 -19.34 4.09
N GLN A 279 -27.88 -18.19 3.41
CA GLN A 279 -29.15 -17.54 3.09
C GLN A 279 -30.01 -18.36 2.13
N ASN A 280 -29.44 -19.01 1.13
CA ASN A 280 -30.21 -19.88 0.24
C ASN A 280 -30.82 -21.05 1.03
N ASN A 281 -30.06 -21.65 1.94
CA ASN A 281 -30.54 -22.76 2.79
C ASN A 281 -31.65 -22.33 3.76
N LYS A 282 -31.55 -21.12 4.32
CA LYS A 282 -32.50 -20.61 5.31
C LYS A 282 -33.84 -20.18 4.70
N TYR A 283 -33.86 -19.78 3.43
CA TYR A 283 -35.02 -19.08 2.84
C TYR A 283 -35.57 -19.68 1.53
N SER A 284 -34.95 -20.71 0.92
CA SER A 284 -35.42 -21.21 -0.39
C SER A 284 -36.48 -22.32 -0.31
N SER A 285 -37.50 -22.18 -1.17
CA SER A 285 -38.65 -23.09 -1.27
C SER A 285 -38.75 -23.92 -2.56
N THR A 286 -38.05 -23.66 -3.68
CA THR A 286 -38.09 -24.57 -4.86
C THR A 286 -36.89 -24.48 -5.84
N ASP A 287 -36.27 -23.31 -6.04
CA ASP A 287 -35.15 -23.11 -7.02
C ASP A 287 -33.73 -23.21 -6.43
N ALA A 288 -33.60 -23.70 -5.20
CA ALA A 288 -32.34 -23.73 -4.44
C ALA A 288 -31.21 -24.53 -5.11
N SER A 289 -31.56 -25.52 -5.95
CA SER A 289 -30.63 -26.50 -6.51
C SER A 289 -29.66 -25.90 -7.53
N ASN A 290 -30.14 -25.04 -8.43
CA ASN A 290 -29.29 -24.44 -9.47
C ASN A 290 -28.30 -23.41 -8.89
N LEU A 291 -28.74 -22.63 -7.89
CA LEU A 291 -27.89 -21.64 -7.22
C LEU A 291 -26.83 -22.34 -6.36
N SER A 292 -27.20 -23.40 -5.63
CA SER A 292 -26.26 -24.17 -4.81
C SER A 292 -25.19 -24.87 -5.64
N ALA A 293 -25.54 -25.44 -6.80
CA ALA A 293 -24.58 -26.02 -7.73
C ALA A 293 -23.59 -24.97 -8.25
N SER A 294 -24.09 -23.79 -8.65
CA SER A 294 -23.26 -22.67 -9.11
C SER A 294 -22.31 -22.18 -8.02
N ILE A 295 -22.78 -22.00 -6.78
CA ILE A 295 -21.92 -21.60 -5.64
C ILE A 295 -20.78 -22.61 -5.43
N THR A 296 -21.08 -23.91 -5.52
CA THR A 296 -20.08 -24.98 -5.33
C THR A 296 -19.01 -24.95 -6.41
N GLU A 297 -19.39 -24.69 -7.66
CA GLU A 297 -18.44 -24.56 -8.77
C GLU A 297 -17.54 -23.32 -8.61
N ILE A 298 -18.11 -22.20 -8.18
CA ILE A 298 -17.36 -20.97 -7.92
C ILE A 298 -16.40 -21.16 -6.73
N ASP A 299 -16.82 -21.82 -5.64
CA ASP A 299 -15.94 -22.08 -4.49
C ASP A 299 -14.75 -22.96 -4.87
N LYS A 300 -14.95 -23.98 -5.72
CA LYS A 300 -13.85 -24.78 -6.28
C LYS A 300 -12.87 -23.91 -7.07
N PHE A 301 -13.36 -22.98 -7.88
CA PHE A 301 -12.50 -22.08 -8.65
C PHE A 301 -11.72 -21.11 -7.75
N VAL A 302 -12.35 -20.57 -6.70
CA VAL A 302 -11.68 -19.75 -5.68
C VAL A 302 -10.56 -20.55 -4.99
N LEU A 303 -10.83 -21.79 -4.57
CA LEU A 303 -9.84 -22.65 -3.92
C LEU A 303 -8.64 -22.96 -4.82
N LEU A 304 -8.88 -23.19 -6.12
CA LEU A 304 -7.80 -23.37 -7.10
C LEU A 304 -6.92 -22.13 -7.21
N LEU A 305 -7.51 -20.93 -7.25
CA LEU A 305 -6.77 -19.67 -7.31
C LEU A 305 -5.97 -19.40 -6.02
N ILE A 306 -6.57 -19.64 -4.85
CA ILE A 306 -5.87 -19.54 -3.56
C ILE A 306 -4.68 -20.50 -3.52
N THR A 307 -4.89 -21.75 -3.93
CA THR A 307 -3.82 -22.76 -3.95
C THR A 307 -2.70 -22.34 -4.91
N LYS A 308 -3.04 -21.81 -6.09
CA LYS A 308 -2.06 -21.31 -7.06
C LYS A 308 -1.27 -20.12 -6.51
N LEU A 309 -1.91 -19.23 -5.76
CA LEU A 309 -1.27 -18.06 -5.14
C LEU A 309 -0.33 -18.44 -4.00
N LEU A 310 -0.70 -19.43 -3.17
CA LEU A 310 0.07 -19.85 -2.00
C LEU A 310 1.26 -20.78 -2.33
N THR A 311 1.23 -21.46 -3.48
CA THR A 311 2.24 -22.47 -3.84
C THR A 311 3.44 -21.91 -4.62
N LYS A 312 3.45 -20.63 -4.99
CA LYS A 312 4.40 -20.04 -5.96
C LYS A 312 5.33 -18.99 -5.36
#